data_AF-A0AAX3NIA0-F1
#
_entry.id   AF-A0AAX3NIA0-F1
#
_cell.length_a   1.000
_cell.length_b   1.000
_cell.length_c   1.000
_cell.angle_alpha   90.00
_cell.angle_beta   90.00
_cell.angle_gamma   90.00
#
_symmetry.space_group_name_H-M   'P 1'
#
loop_
_entity.id
_entity.type
_entity.pdbx_description
1 polymer ?
#
loop_
_entity_poly.entity_id
_entity_poly.type
_entity_poly.pdbx_seq_one_letter_code
_entity_poly.pdbx_strand_id
1 'polypeptide(L)'
;MNNTTRAVIATAAIGALLIPLAGCGNTTTSSGKTELTVWSWDTSINRAAKSFMKANPDITVKVSNVGQPNETYTALNNAAQAGSGLPDVTLIEYLAIPQFVHSDTLMDLSKVYNTAKLKDTFTPGTWNSVNINGGLYAMPADSGPMAYFYDKDVFDKAGISEPSTRPASANHRPPGTSSTKTRRRSAPPAPTSPPTPATVACSTR
;
A
#
# COMPACT_ATOMS: atom_id res chain seq x y z
N MET A 1 42.05 69.26 6.06
CA MET A 1 42.40 68.00 5.34
C MET A 1 41.18 67.08 5.48
N ASN A 2 40.07 67.32 4.79
CA ASN A 2 39.82 67.03 3.36
C ASN A 2 40.02 65.53 3.06
N ASN A 3 38.94 64.75 3.16
CA ASN A 3 38.49 63.91 2.04
C ASN A 3 37.05 63.43 2.25
N THR A 4 36.13 64.21 1.73
CA THR A 4 34.87 63.76 1.12
C THR A 4 35.14 62.73 0.04
N THR A 5 34.26 61.73 -0.14
CA THR A 5 33.61 61.35 -1.43
C THR A 5 32.81 60.03 -1.31
N ARG A 6 31.47 60.16 -1.45
CA ARG A 6 30.44 59.25 -2.04
C ARG A 6 30.06 57.95 -1.29
N ALA A 7 28.88 57.86 -0.69
CA ALA A 7 27.53 57.66 -1.28
C ALA A 7 27.29 56.25 -1.84
N VAL A 8 26.35 55.50 -1.25
CA VAL A 8 25.16 54.89 -1.89
C VAL A 8 24.33 54.18 -0.81
N ILE A 9 23.01 54.39 -0.90
CA ILE A 9 21.92 53.90 -0.08
C ILE A 9 21.70 52.39 -0.32
N ALA A 10 21.51 51.60 0.74
CA ALA A 10 20.85 50.30 0.64
C ALA A 10 19.98 50.06 1.89
N THR A 11 18.68 50.15 1.65
CA THR A 11 17.55 49.95 2.54
C THR A 11 17.40 48.48 2.94
N ALA A 12 16.66 48.26 4.05
CA ALA A 12 16.06 47.00 4.55
C ALA A 12 16.89 46.21 5.59
N ALA A 13 16.71 46.60 6.85
CA ALA A 13 16.96 45.75 8.01
C ALA A 13 15.91 44.61 8.07
N ILE A 14 16.40 43.37 7.93
CA ILE A 14 16.23 42.23 8.86
C ILE A 14 15.05 42.41 9.83
N GLY A 15 13.95 41.64 9.80
CA GLY A 15 13.86 40.20 9.61
C GLY A 15 12.99 39.65 10.75
N ALA A 16 11.67 39.83 10.64
CA ALA A 16 10.71 39.13 11.50
C ALA A 16 10.41 37.77 10.82
N LEU A 17 11.19 36.76 11.18
CA LEU A 17 10.94 35.37 10.81
C LEU A 17 9.70 34.87 11.58
N LEU A 18 8.52 35.12 11.05
CA LEU A 18 7.36 34.28 11.35
C LEU A 18 7.55 32.98 10.58
N ILE A 19 7.88 31.91 11.30
CA ILE A 19 7.81 30.54 10.80
C ILE A 19 6.36 30.10 10.98
N PRO A 20 5.50 30.04 9.94
CA PRO A 20 4.38 29.13 10.00
C PRO A 20 4.96 27.74 9.79
N LEU A 21 5.03 26.97 10.87
CA LEU A 21 5.17 25.53 10.83
C LEU A 21 3.84 24.95 10.30
N ALA A 22 3.55 25.18 9.02
CA ALA A 22 2.42 24.62 8.30
C ALA A 22 2.90 23.37 7.54
N GLY A 23 3.27 22.34 8.30
CA GLY A 23 3.42 20.99 7.80
C GLY A 23 2.04 20.36 7.59
N CYS A 24 1.46 20.61 6.42
CA CYS A 24 0.48 19.77 5.70
C CYS A 24 0.20 20.50 4.39
N GLY A 25 0.77 20.02 3.29
CA GLY A 25 0.53 20.55 1.95
C GLY A 25 -0.86 20.16 1.44
N ASN A 26 -1.92 20.68 2.05
CA ASN A 26 -3.26 20.68 1.47
C ASN A 26 -3.26 21.61 0.25
N THR A 27 -3.47 21.08 -0.94
CA THR A 27 -3.87 21.91 -2.09
C THR A 27 -5.32 22.33 -1.87
N THR A 28 -5.51 23.43 -1.14
CA THR A 28 -6.79 24.10 -1.00
C THR A 28 -7.20 24.58 -2.38
N THR A 29 -8.16 23.92 -3.02
CA THR A 29 -8.82 24.46 -4.21
C THR A 29 -9.44 25.81 -3.87
N SER A 30 -9.54 26.72 -4.85
CA SER A 30 -10.07 28.09 -4.72
C SER A 30 -11.50 28.22 -4.16
N SER A 31 -12.16 27.09 -3.84
CA SER A 31 -13.43 26.96 -3.14
C SER A 31 -13.31 26.65 -1.63
N GLY A 32 -12.11 26.55 -1.06
CA GLY A 32 -11.89 26.20 0.34
C GLY A 32 -12.00 24.71 0.67
N LYS A 33 -12.22 23.86 -0.34
CA LYS A 33 -12.35 22.39 -0.17
C LYS A 33 -11.00 21.70 -0.23
N THR A 34 -10.81 20.71 0.63
CA THR A 34 -9.63 19.83 0.63
C THR A 34 -9.81 18.72 -0.39
N GLU A 35 -8.83 18.52 -1.27
CA GLU A 35 -8.81 17.41 -2.22
C GLU A 35 -7.83 16.33 -1.75
N LEU A 36 -8.27 15.08 -1.77
CA LEU A 36 -7.48 13.89 -1.48
C LEU A 36 -7.39 13.01 -2.72
N THR A 37 -6.18 12.60 -3.07
CA THR A 37 -5.88 11.69 -4.18
C THR A 37 -5.68 10.28 -3.65
N VAL A 38 -6.37 9.31 -4.25
CA VAL A 38 -6.35 7.91 -3.84
C VAL A 38 -6.01 7.04 -5.04
N TRP A 39 -4.97 6.22 -4.95
CA TRP A 39 -4.68 5.20 -5.95
C TRP A 39 -5.23 3.85 -5.51
N SER A 40 -6.12 3.25 -6.31
CA SER A 40 -6.72 1.96 -5.99
C SER A 40 -7.16 1.23 -7.25
N TRP A 41 -6.80 -0.05 -7.35
CA TRP A 41 -7.38 -0.98 -8.33
C TRP A 41 -8.68 -1.63 -7.84
N ASP A 42 -8.97 -1.59 -6.53
CA ASP A 42 -10.22 -2.12 -5.98
C ASP A 42 -11.37 -1.10 -6.14
N THR A 43 -12.46 -1.58 -6.75
CA THR A 43 -13.71 -0.83 -6.94
C THR A 43 -14.45 -0.57 -5.64
N SER A 44 -14.24 -1.37 -4.58
CA SER A 44 -14.86 -1.18 -3.27
C SER A 44 -14.50 0.17 -2.65
N ILE A 45 -13.26 0.63 -2.87
CA ILE A 45 -12.73 1.92 -2.40
C ILE A 45 -13.51 3.09 -3.00
N ASN A 46 -13.98 2.99 -4.24
CA ASN A 46 -14.83 4.02 -4.85
C ASN A 46 -16.15 4.19 -4.10
N ARG A 47 -16.72 3.11 -3.58
CA ARG A 47 -17.96 3.14 -2.79
C ARG A 47 -17.73 3.75 -1.41
N ALA A 48 -16.61 3.40 -0.78
CA ALA A 48 -16.19 3.98 0.48
C ALA A 48 -15.93 5.50 0.33
N ALA A 49 -15.21 5.92 -0.72
CA ALA A 49 -14.95 7.33 -1.02
C ALA A 49 -16.23 8.14 -1.20
N LYS A 50 -17.23 7.62 -1.93
CA LYS A 50 -18.54 8.27 -2.07
C LYS A 50 -19.25 8.46 -0.73
N SER A 51 -19.23 7.43 0.13
CA SER A 51 -19.84 7.51 1.45
C SER A 51 -19.11 8.50 2.36
N PHE A 52 -17.78 8.54 2.27
CA PHE A 52 -16.93 9.48 3.00
C PHE A 52 -17.19 10.93 2.59
N MET A 53 -17.26 11.23 1.29
CA MET A 53 -17.58 12.57 0.78
C MET A 53 -18.99 13.03 1.18
N LYS A 54 -19.95 12.10 1.29
CA LYS A 54 -21.30 12.43 1.78
C LYS A 54 -21.30 12.84 3.26
N ALA A 55 -20.44 12.23 4.07
CA ALA A 55 -20.27 12.58 5.48
C ALA A 55 -19.37 13.83 5.69
N ASN A 56 -18.48 14.13 4.73
CA ASN A 56 -17.51 15.22 4.80
C ASN A 56 -17.60 16.09 3.54
N PRO A 57 -18.58 17.01 3.44
CA PRO A 57 -18.85 17.79 2.22
C PRO A 57 -17.73 18.77 1.82
N ASP A 58 -16.80 19.03 2.74
CA ASP A 58 -15.63 19.90 2.54
C ASP A 58 -14.42 19.14 1.97
N ILE A 59 -14.52 17.81 1.85
CA ILE A 59 -13.45 16.96 1.32
C ILE A 59 -13.91 16.32 0.01
N THR A 60 -13.07 16.43 -1.01
CA THR A 60 -13.24 15.77 -2.30
C THR A 60 -12.21 14.65 -2.42
N VAL A 61 -12.66 13.42 -2.69
CA VAL A 61 -11.80 12.25 -2.86
C VAL A 61 -11.76 11.85 -4.32
N LYS A 62 -10.57 11.92 -4.95
CA LYS A 62 -10.32 11.46 -6.31
C LYS A 62 -9.65 10.10 -6.29
N VAL A 63 -10.42 9.06 -6.61
CA VAL A 63 -9.89 7.70 -6.75
C VAL A 63 -9.46 7.48 -8.21
N SER A 64 -8.19 7.13 -8.40
CA SER A 64 -7.59 6.80 -9.69
C SER A 64 -7.09 5.36 -9.67
N ASN A 65 -7.33 4.64 -10.77
CA ASN A 65 -6.73 3.33 -10.98
C ASN A 65 -5.47 3.52 -11.84
N VAL A 66 -4.31 3.22 -11.27
CA VAL A 66 -2.99 3.31 -11.94
C VAL A 66 -2.49 1.96 -12.45
N GLY A 67 -3.33 0.93 -12.39
CA GLY A 67 -3.03 -0.43 -12.81
C GLY A 67 -3.16 -1.45 -11.68
N GLN A 68 -2.84 -2.70 -12.01
CA GLN A 68 -2.71 -3.83 -11.08
C GLN A 68 -1.52 -3.62 -10.10
N PRO A 69 -1.33 -4.48 -9.09
CA PRO A 69 -0.38 -4.23 -8.00
C PRO A 69 1.03 -3.84 -8.47
N ASN A 70 1.62 -4.58 -9.41
CA ASN A 70 2.97 -4.31 -9.92
C ASN A 70 3.10 -2.95 -10.63
N GLU A 71 2.07 -2.53 -11.35
CA GLU A 71 2.03 -1.24 -12.05
C GLU A 71 1.92 -0.11 -11.01
N THR A 72 1.09 -0.30 -9.99
CA THR A 72 0.97 0.62 -8.85
C THR A 72 2.29 0.75 -8.10
N TYR A 73 3.00 -0.34 -7.82
CA TYR A 73 4.30 -0.31 -7.15
C TYR A 73 5.36 0.42 -7.96
N THR A 74 5.36 0.22 -9.28
CA THR A 74 6.27 0.93 -10.19
C THR A 74 5.96 2.42 -10.20
N ALA A 75 4.68 2.80 -10.29
CA ALA A 75 4.25 4.18 -10.24
C ALA A 75 4.60 4.86 -8.91
N LEU A 76 4.41 4.18 -7.78
CA LEU A 76 4.78 4.67 -6.45
C LEU A 76 6.29 4.88 -6.33
N ASN A 77 7.10 3.90 -6.75
CA ASN A 77 8.56 4.03 -6.74
C ASN A 77 9.05 5.18 -7.64
N ASN A 78 8.42 5.38 -8.81
CA ASN A 78 8.76 6.49 -9.70
C ASN A 78 8.41 7.84 -9.08
N ALA A 79 7.22 7.96 -8.48
CA ALA A 79 6.77 9.18 -7.81
C ALA A 79 7.62 9.50 -6.56
N ALA A 80 7.99 8.48 -5.79
CA ALA A 80 8.88 8.60 -4.63
C ALA A 80 10.28 9.08 -5.05
N GLN A 81 10.86 8.50 -6.09
CA GLN A 81 12.16 8.93 -6.63
C GLN A 81 12.10 10.35 -7.21
N ALA A 82 10.97 10.73 -7.82
CA ALA A 82 10.76 12.08 -8.34
C ALA A 82 10.49 13.12 -7.22
N GLY A 83 10.25 12.67 -5.98
CA GLY A 83 9.87 13.54 -4.85
C GLY A 83 8.55 14.30 -5.06
N SER A 84 7.72 13.86 -6.02
CA SER A 84 6.48 14.54 -6.38
C SER A 84 5.51 13.59 -7.08
N GLY A 85 4.22 13.88 -6.99
CA GLY A 85 3.17 13.09 -7.65
C GLY A 85 2.74 11.82 -6.90
N LEU A 86 3.20 11.62 -5.66
CA LEU A 86 2.67 10.57 -4.79
C LEU A 86 1.20 10.85 -4.46
N PRO A 87 0.34 9.81 -4.45
CA PRO A 87 -1.02 9.95 -3.97
C PRO A 87 -1.04 10.17 -2.47
N ASP A 88 -2.08 10.79 -1.93
CA ASP A 88 -2.25 10.91 -0.49
C ASP A 88 -2.50 9.54 0.15
N VAL A 89 -3.26 8.68 -0.55
CA VAL A 89 -3.59 7.33 -0.11
C VAL A 89 -3.39 6.35 -1.26
N THR A 90 -2.79 5.18 -1.01
CA THR A 90 -2.62 4.13 -2.02
C THR A 90 -3.06 2.78 -1.48
N LEU A 91 -3.67 1.97 -2.34
CA LEU A 91 -3.84 0.55 -2.11
C LEU A 91 -2.49 -0.15 -2.36
N ILE A 92 -2.11 -1.04 -1.47
CA ILE A 92 -0.86 -1.81 -1.49
C ILE A 92 -1.11 -3.20 -0.88
N GLU A 93 -0.52 -4.26 -1.45
CA GLU A 93 -0.61 -5.57 -0.84
C GLU A 93 0.30 -5.67 0.40
N TYR A 94 -0.12 -6.43 1.41
CA TYR A 94 0.65 -6.51 2.66
C TYR A 94 2.10 -6.99 2.48
N LEU A 95 2.35 -7.87 1.48
CA LEU A 95 3.69 -8.35 1.13
C LEU A 95 4.62 -7.24 0.64
N ALA A 96 4.04 -6.20 0.05
CA ALA A 96 4.77 -5.08 -0.51
C ALA A 96 5.10 -4.01 0.53
N ILE A 97 4.39 -3.94 1.66
CA ILE A 97 4.55 -2.88 2.67
C ILE A 97 6.01 -2.75 3.17
N PRO A 98 6.72 -3.82 3.56
CA PRO A 98 8.07 -3.69 4.10
C PRO A 98 9.02 -2.96 3.14
N GLN A 99 8.91 -3.19 1.83
CA GLN A 99 9.79 -2.56 0.85
C GLN A 99 9.61 -1.04 0.82
N PHE A 100 8.38 -0.55 0.98
CA PHE A 100 8.08 0.89 0.96
C PHE A 100 8.27 1.57 2.32
N VAL A 101 8.23 0.80 3.40
CA VAL A 101 8.69 1.25 4.72
C VAL A 101 10.20 1.47 4.70
N HIS A 102 10.97 0.57 4.07
CA HIS A 102 12.41 0.75 3.93
C HIS A 102 12.82 1.93 3.04
N SER A 103 11.98 2.33 2.09
CA SER A 103 12.19 3.51 1.23
C SER A 103 11.58 4.80 1.79
N ASP A 104 11.13 4.80 3.06
CA ASP A 104 10.48 5.94 3.73
C ASP A 104 9.32 6.58 2.94
N THR A 105 8.67 5.81 2.08
CA THR A 105 7.58 6.27 1.19
C THR A 105 6.22 6.18 1.90
N LEU A 106 6.09 5.36 2.93
CA LEU A 106 4.87 5.21 3.72
C LEU A 106 4.95 5.93 5.05
N MET A 107 3.86 6.59 5.43
CA MET A 107 3.75 7.26 6.72
C MET A 107 3.38 6.26 7.82
N ASP A 108 4.08 6.35 8.96
CA ASP A 108 3.70 5.63 10.17
C ASP A 108 2.45 6.28 10.81
N LEU A 109 1.30 5.65 10.62
CA LEU A 109 0.00 6.10 11.10
C LEU A 109 -0.08 6.12 12.63
N SER A 110 0.73 5.32 13.32
CA SER A 110 0.75 5.29 14.79
C SER A 110 1.28 6.59 15.41
N LYS A 111 2.04 7.38 14.63
CA LYS A 111 2.57 8.69 15.06
C LYS A 111 1.56 9.83 14.87
N VAL A 112 0.57 9.64 14.00
CA VAL A 112 -0.39 10.69 13.61
C VAL A 112 -1.76 10.45 14.25
N TYR A 113 -2.09 9.20 14.54
CA TYR A 113 -3.37 8.81 15.14
C TYR A 113 -3.17 7.76 16.23
N ASN A 114 -4.05 7.74 17.23
CA ASN A 114 -4.08 6.68 18.23
C ASN A 114 -4.71 5.40 17.65
N THR A 115 -3.96 4.73 16.78
CA THR A 115 -4.38 3.53 16.04
C THR A 115 -4.64 2.33 16.94
N ALA A 116 -4.15 2.35 18.19
CA ALA A 116 -4.41 1.29 19.16
C ALA A 116 -5.91 1.05 19.42
N LYS A 117 -6.75 2.09 19.29
CA LYS A 117 -8.21 1.98 19.43
C LYS A 117 -8.86 1.15 18.31
N LEU A 118 -8.19 1.04 17.16
CA LEU A 118 -8.70 0.32 16.00
C LEU A 118 -8.23 -1.13 15.97
N LYS A 119 -7.26 -1.52 16.81
CA LYS A 119 -6.70 -2.86 16.82
C LYS A 119 -7.77 -3.94 16.98
N ASP A 120 -8.71 -3.74 17.91
CA ASP A 120 -9.76 -4.72 18.22
C ASP A 120 -10.87 -4.78 17.16
N THR A 121 -10.91 -3.83 16.20
CA THR A 121 -11.81 -3.91 15.03
C THR A 121 -11.28 -4.80 13.91
N PHE A 122 -10.01 -5.22 13.96
CA PHE A 122 -9.39 -6.06 12.94
C PHE A 122 -8.99 -7.42 13.50
N THR A 123 -8.92 -8.42 12.62
CA THR A 123 -8.38 -9.73 13.01
C THR A 123 -6.88 -9.62 13.33
N PRO A 124 -6.35 -10.41 14.28
CA PRO A 124 -4.94 -10.35 14.63
C PRO A 124 -4.01 -10.58 13.44
N GLY A 125 -4.39 -11.44 12.49
CA GLY A 125 -3.61 -11.74 11.30
C GLY A 125 -3.43 -10.53 10.38
N THR A 126 -4.53 -9.86 10.04
CA THR A 126 -4.49 -8.67 9.19
C THR A 126 -3.88 -7.46 9.88
N TRP A 127 -4.04 -7.32 11.19
CA TRP A 127 -3.40 -6.25 11.96
C TRP A 127 -1.88 -6.42 12.02
N ASN A 128 -1.41 -7.64 12.27
CA ASN A 128 0.02 -7.90 12.36
C ASN A 128 0.73 -7.82 11.00
N SER A 129 0.04 -8.08 9.88
CA SER A 129 0.65 -7.97 8.55
C SER A 129 0.98 -6.54 8.13
N VAL A 130 0.40 -5.54 8.82
CA VAL A 130 0.61 -4.10 8.53
C VAL A 130 1.37 -3.38 9.65
N ASN A 131 1.67 -4.09 10.74
CA ASN A 131 2.48 -3.61 11.85
C ASN A 131 3.93 -4.07 11.66
N ILE A 132 4.85 -3.13 11.51
CA ILE A 132 6.27 -3.42 11.31
C ILE A 132 7.05 -2.71 12.42
N ASN A 133 7.81 -3.48 13.21
CA ASN A 133 8.63 -2.95 14.31
C ASN A 133 7.87 -2.03 15.29
N GLY A 134 6.58 -2.27 15.51
CA GLY A 134 5.73 -1.47 16.39
C GLY A 134 5.05 -0.26 15.73
N GLY A 135 5.46 0.12 14.51
CA GLY A 135 4.79 1.14 13.70
C GLY A 135 3.64 0.54 12.87
N LEU A 136 2.60 1.33 12.62
CA LEU A 136 1.46 0.93 11.79
C LEU A 136 1.53 1.70 10.47
N TYR A 137 1.86 1.02 9.38
CA TYR A 137 2.15 1.69 8.11
C TYR A 137 0.97 1.69 7.13
N ALA A 138 -0.07 0.93 7.44
CA ALA A 138 -1.25 0.81 6.58
C ALA A 138 -2.46 0.29 7.37
N MET A 139 -3.66 0.49 6.80
CA MET A 139 -4.94 0.04 7.35
C MET A 139 -5.48 -1.15 6.54
N PRO A 140 -5.78 -2.30 7.16
CA PRO A 140 -6.31 -3.46 6.45
C PRO A 140 -7.61 -3.12 5.72
N ALA A 141 -7.66 -3.38 4.42
CA ALA A 141 -8.84 -3.10 3.59
C ALA A 141 -9.61 -4.39 3.27
N ASP A 142 -8.90 -5.49 3.06
CA ASP A 142 -9.49 -6.81 2.93
C ASP A 142 -8.76 -7.86 3.78
N SER A 143 -9.37 -9.03 3.84
CA SER A 143 -8.71 -10.26 4.29
C SER A 143 -8.98 -11.32 3.24
N GLY A 144 -7.93 -11.81 2.58
CA GLY A 144 -8.01 -12.88 1.59
C GLY A 144 -7.54 -14.22 2.17
N PRO A 145 -8.39 -15.00 2.86
CA PRO A 145 -8.01 -16.36 3.24
C PRO A 145 -7.79 -17.18 1.97
N MET A 146 -6.67 -17.89 1.90
CA MET A 146 -6.40 -18.81 0.78
C MET A 146 -7.41 -19.96 0.83
N ALA A 147 -8.24 -20.07 -0.19
CA ALA A 147 -9.18 -21.17 -0.37
C ALA A 147 -8.82 -21.98 -1.62
N TYR A 148 -8.94 -23.30 -1.51
CA TYR A 148 -8.84 -24.19 -2.66
C TYR A 148 -10.22 -24.35 -3.29
N PHE A 149 -10.37 -23.91 -4.54
CA PHE A 149 -11.53 -24.22 -5.36
C PHE A 149 -11.17 -25.41 -6.24
N TYR A 150 -11.96 -26.48 -6.15
CA TYR A 150 -11.81 -27.66 -7.00
C TYR A 150 -13.17 -28.06 -7.60
N ASP A 151 -13.12 -28.64 -8.80
CA ASP A 151 -14.30 -29.21 -9.45
C ASP A 151 -14.54 -30.61 -8.88
N LYS A 152 -15.65 -30.75 -8.15
CA LYS A 152 -16.01 -32.00 -7.48
C LYS A 152 -16.25 -33.15 -8.47
N ASP A 153 -16.85 -32.88 -9.63
CA ASP A 153 -17.15 -33.92 -10.62
C ASP A 153 -15.87 -34.47 -11.26
N VAL A 154 -14.86 -33.62 -11.44
CA VAL A 154 -13.54 -34.04 -11.93
C VAL A 154 -12.81 -34.87 -10.89
N PHE A 155 -12.88 -34.50 -9.61
CA PHE A 155 -12.26 -35.24 -8.51
C PHE A 155 -12.91 -36.61 -8.32
N ASP A 156 -14.24 -36.67 -8.35
CA ASP A 156 -15.01 -37.92 -8.23
C ASP A 156 -14.72 -38.87 -9.42
N LYS A 157 -14.63 -38.34 -10.65
CA LYS A 157 -14.24 -39.14 -11.84
C LYS A 157 -12.80 -39.64 -11.80
N ALA A 158 -11.90 -38.86 -11.21
CA ALA A 158 -10.49 -39.23 -11.06
C ALA A 158 -10.24 -40.16 -9.85
N GLY A 159 -11.25 -40.41 -9.02
CA GLY A 159 -11.11 -41.17 -7.77
C GLY A 159 -10.22 -40.48 -6.74
N ILE A 160 -10.08 -39.15 -6.83
CA ILE A 160 -9.24 -38.34 -5.94
C ILE A 160 -10.13 -37.79 -4.84
N SER A 161 -9.83 -38.14 -3.58
CA SER A 161 -10.48 -37.52 -2.43
C SER A 161 -10.08 -36.05 -2.31
N GLU A 162 -10.97 -35.25 -1.72
CA GLU A 162 -10.77 -33.81 -1.52
C GLU A 162 -9.35 -33.51 -0.99
N PRO A 163 -8.67 -32.46 -1.47
CA PRO A 163 -7.34 -32.11 -0.97
C PRO A 163 -7.43 -31.88 0.54
N SER A 164 -6.77 -32.73 1.33
CA SER A 164 -6.73 -32.54 2.78
C SER A 164 -6.12 -31.17 3.10
N THR A 165 -6.61 -30.49 4.13
CA THR A 165 -6.15 -29.16 4.62
C THR A 165 -4.68 -29.11 5.08
N ARG A 166 -3.92 -30.20 4.90
CA ARG A 166 -2.51 -30.32 5.25
C ARG A 166 -1.70 -30.32 3.94
N PRO A 167 -0.64 -29.50 3.81
CA PRO A 167 0.22 -29.56 2.64
C PRO A 167 0.82 -30.97 2.52
N ALA A 168 0.53 -31.65 1.40
CA ALA A 168 0.99 -33.00 1.07
C ALA A 168 2.53 -33.17 1.00
N SER A 169 3.29 -32.10 1.26
CA SER A 169 4.75 -32.07 1.30
C SER A 169 5.37 -32.87 2.46
N ALA A 170 4.61 -33.22 3.50
CA ALA A 170 5.17 -33.86 4.70
C ALA A 170 5.45 -35.37 4.57
N ASN A 171 5.01 -36.07 3.52
CA ASN A 171 5.05 -37.54 3.46
C ASN A 171 5.64 -38.14 2.16
N HIS A 172 6.75 -37.58 1.65
CA HIS A 172 7.52 -38.27 0.61
C HIS A 172 9.04 -38.23 0.88
N ARG A 173 9.46 -39.02 1.87
CA ARG A 173 10.80 -39.62 1.85
C ARG A 173 10.64 -41.10 1.51
N PRO A 174 10.79 -41.52 0.24
CA PRO A 174 10.79 -42.95 -0.06
C PRO A 174 12.12 -43.57 0.42
N PRO A 175 12.11 -44.77 1.01
CA PRO A 175 13.32 -45.55 1.21
C PRO A 175 13.87 -45.97 -0.16
N GLY A 176 15.20 -45.97 -0.30
CA GLY A 176 15.87 -46.03 -1.59
C GLY A 176 15.42 -47.16 -2.52
N THR A 177 15.39 -46.87 -3.82
CA THR A 177 15.53 -47.87 -4.89
C THR A 177 15.90 -47.20 -6.21
N SER A 178 16.73 -47.91 -6.96
CA SER A 178 17.51 -47.53 -8.14
C SER A 178 16.71 -47.17 -9.40
N SER A 179 17.20 -46.17 -10.13
CA SER A 179 17.17 -45.97 -11.59
C SER A 179 16.05 -46.62 -12.42
N THR A 180 15.15 -45.81 -12.99
CA THR A 180 14.76 -45.95 -14.42
C THR A 180 14.33 -44.59 -15.00
N LYS A 181 14.97 -44.24 -16.11
CA LYS A 181 14.79 -43.02 -16.91
C LYS A 181 13.48 -43.12 -17.72
N THR A 182 12.50 -42.27 -17.48
CA THR A 182 11.37 -42.06 -18.41
C THR A 182 10.92 -40.60 -18.43
N ARG A 183 11.49 -39.86 -19.40
CA ARG A 183 10.90 -38.81 -20.24
C ARG A 183 9.81 -37.92 -19.60
N ARG A 184 10.22 -36.80 -18.98
CA ARG A 184 9.36 -35.65 -18.69
C ARG A 184 8.96 -34.95 -20.00
N ARG A 185 7.67 -34.97 -20.35
CA ARG A 185 7.07 -33.91 -21.17
C ARG A 185 6.72 -32.76 -20.23
N SER A 186 7.37 -31.64 -20.45
CA SER A 186 7.16 -30.35 -19.80
C SER A 186 5.76 -29.82 -20.10
N ALA A 187 4.90 -29.78 -19.08
CA ALA A 187 3.76 -28.86 -19.04
C ALA A 187 4.26 -27.53 -18.43
N PRO A 188 3.94 -26.37 -19.02
CA PRO A 188 4.33 -25.09 -18.45
C PRO A 188 3.55 -24.82 -17.14
N PRO A 189 4.17 -24.19 -16.12
CA PRO A 189 3.44 -23.75 -14.94
C PRO A 189 2.52 -22.58 -15.31
N ALA A 190 1.24 -22.68 -14.97
CA ALA A 190 0.31 -21.57 -15.04
C ALA A 190 0.73 -20.48 -14.02
N PRO A 191 0.90 -19.21 -14.41
CA PRO A 191 1.08 -18.13 -13.48
C PRO A 191 -0.29 -17.64 -13.04
N THR A 192 -0.78 -18.13 -11.91
CA THR A 192 -1.84 -17.45 -11.17
C THR A 192 -1.32 -17.22 -9.78
N SER A 193 -0.66 -16.09 -9.59
CA SER A 193 -0.38 -15.58 -8.26
C SER A 193 -1.70 -15.57 -7.48
N PRO A 194 -1.75 -16.12 -6.26
CA PRO A 194 -2.95 -16.04 -5.43
C PRO A 194 -3.30 -14.57 -5.17
N PRO A 195 -4.58 -14.23 -4.98
CA PRO A 195 -4.96 -12.88 -4.59
C PRO A 195 -4.34 -12.56 -3.23
N THR A 196 -3.36 -11.66 -3.22
CA THR A 196 -2.75 -11.18 -1.99
C THR A 196 -3.72 -10.21 -1.30
N PRO A 197 -3.98 -10.33 0.01
CA PRO A 197 -4.73 -9.32 0.73
C PRO A 197 -4.20 -7.89 0.47
N ALA A 198 -5.10 -6.98 0.12
CA ALA A 198 -4.84 -5.59 -0.13
C ALA A 198 -5.11 -4.72 1.11
N THR A 199 -4.31 -3.68 1.27
CA THR A 199 -4.28 -2.80 2.43
C THR A 199 -4.13 -1.36 1.94
N VAL A 200 -4.76 -0.40 2.64
CA VAL A 200 -4.68 1.01 2.27
C VAL A 200 -3.60 1.70 3.10
N ALA A 201 -2.60 2.29 2.45
CA ALA A 201 -1.50 3.02 3.08
C ALA A 201 -1.54 4.52 2.76
N CYS A 202 -1.01 5.34 3.67
CA CYS A 202 -0.85 6.78 3.46
C CYS A 202 0.59 7.08 3.04
N SER A 203 0.77 7.91 2.02
CA SER A 203 2.12 8.30 1.56
C SER A 203 2.68 9.43 2.40
N THR A 204 3.98 9.39 2.66
CA THR A 204 4.73 10.60 3.06
C THR A 204 4.86 11.49 1.82
N ARG A 205 4.57 12.78 1.96
CA ARG A 205 4.77 13.78 0.90
C ARG A 205 6.02 14.60 1.20
#